data_AF-G0U0C6-F1
#
_entry.id   AF-G0U0C6-F1
#
_cell.length_a   1.000
_cell.length_b   1.000
_cell.length_c   1.000
_cell.angle_alpha   90.00
_cell.angle_beta   90.00
_cell.angle_gamma   90.00
#
_symmetry.space_group_name_H-M   'P 1'
#
loop_
_entity.id
_entity.type
_entity.pdbx_description
1 polymer ?
#
loop_
_entity_poly.entity_id
_entity_poly.type
_entity_poly.pdbx_seq_one_letter_code
_entity_poly.pdbx_strand_id
1 'polypeptide(L)'
;MQDYLREIEGTLARKSERQSTLLYKLAKRKAEEKRLSRLGLRYIPSNPLEVTDVKVIKFVLFKIKQELGNAIAMLRDPSVLSIECHGEIAVRAKNDEANQLISKKKMWERRLAVINGQKYPGQRCQKLFFGCAAGLPEAQQKTQKLETPTENEVVNDWESDSHCSISSEEEATVKPSDLYISQLTVQTSENALRAEEMESERKLRMEYFHGKCEESMKRPREEANFVVDVVLPSEEELRKKLFDTKKQRLMERIKTLNE
;
A
#
# COMPACT_ATOMS: atom_id res chain seq x y z
N MET A 1 -30.79 35.28 -14.80
CA MET A 1 -32.20 35.16 -15.24
C MET A 1 -32.35 34.92 -16.73
N GLN A 2 -31.63 35.62 -17.61
CA GLN A 2 -31.76 35.45 -19.07
C GLN A 2 -31.41 34.03 -19.57
N ASP A 3 -30.42 33.37 -18.98
CA ASP A 3 -30.02 32.03 -19.44
C ASP A 3 -31.05 30.94 -19.12
N TYR A 4 -31.83 31.10 -18.04
CA TYR A 4 -32.94 30.21 -17.70
C TYR A 4 -34.11 30.36 -18.69
N LEU A 5 -34.36 31.58 -19.19
CA LEU A 5 -35.38 31.83 -20.21
C LEU A 5 -34.94 31.23 -21.56
N ARG A 6 -33.68 31.42 -21.96
CA ARG A 6 -33.11 30.77 -23.16
C ARG A 6 -33.12 29.25 -23.09
N GLU A 7 -32.94 28.69 -21.89
CA GLU A 7 -33.02 27.25 -21.63
C GLU A 7 -34.44 26.71 -21.84
N ILE A 8 -35.47 27.42 -21.37
CA ILE A 8 -36.88 27.05 -21.55
C ILE A 8 -37.31 27.22 -23.03
N GLU A 9 -36.83 28.26 -23.70
CA GLU A 9 -37.12 28.54 -25.12
C GLU A 9 -36.32 27.65 -26.08
N GLY A 10 -35.30 26.92 -25.60
CA GLY A 10 -34.47 26.04 -26.42
C GLY A 10 -33.53 26.76 -27.39
N THR A 11 -33.29 28.06 -27.21
CA THR A 11 -32.54 28.93 -28.12
C THR A 11 -31.02 28.89 -27.92
N LEU A 12 -30.52 28.03 -27.02
CA LEU A 12 -29.09 27.85 -26.78
C LEU A 12 -28.40 27.20 -27.99
N ALA A 13 -27.55 27.97 -28.67
CA ALA A 13 -26.91 27.56 -29.92
C ALA A 13 -25.80 26.52 -29.70
N ARG A 14 -24.95 26.70 -28.67
CA ARG A 14 -23.77 25.84 -28.48
C ARG A 14 -24.08 24.60 -27.65
N LYS A 15 -23.38 23.49 -27.93
CA LYS A 15 -23.56 22.22 -27.21
C LYS A 15 -23.11 22.31 -25.75
N SER A 16 -22.03 23.04 -25.47
CA SER A 16 -21.52 23.25 -24.11
C SER A 16 -22.53 23.99 -23.23
N GLU A 17 -23.17 25.02 -23.78
CA GLU A 17 -24.24 25.78 -23.13
C GLU A 17 -25.46 24.89 -22.88
N ARG A 18 -25.88 24.11 -23.88
CA ARG A 18 -26.97 23.14 -23.71
C ARG A 18 -26.68 22.10 -22.63
N GLN A 19 -25.43 21.65 -22.50
CA GLN A 19 -25.02 20.68 -21.48
C GLN A 19 -24.88 21.28 -20.08
N SER A 20 -24.67 22.59 -19.96
CA SER A 20 -24.57 23.27 -18.66
C SER A 20 -25.93 23.63 -18.05
N THR A 21 -27.01 23.53 -18.85
CA THR A 21 -28.40 23.77 -18.43
C THR A 21 -28.86 22.90 -17.26
N LEU A 22 -29.78 23.43 -16.46
CA LEU A 22 -30.33 22.74 -15.29
C LEU A 22 -31.19 21.54 -15.70
N LEU A 23 -32.01 21.69 -16.74
CA LEU A 23 -32.82 20.65 -17.36
C LEU A 23 -31.96 19.50 -17.88
N TYR A 24 -30.86 19.78 -18.59
CA TYR A 24 -29.95 18.72 -19.04
C TYR A 24 -29.30 18.00 -17.86
N LYS A 25 -28.83 18.74 -16.84
CA LYS A 25 -28.27 18.15 -15.61
C LYS A 25 -29.29 17.28 -14.89
N LEU A 26 -30.54 17.71 -14.78
CA LEU A 26 -31.63 16.93 -14.19
C LEU A 26 -31.97 15.69 -15.03
N ALA A 27 -32.05 15.83 -16.35
CA ALA A 27 -32.30 14.70 -17.25
C ALA A 27 -31.18 13.65 -17.15
N LYS A 28 -29.91 14.10 -17.10
CA LYS A 28 -28.75 13.24 -16.90
C LYS A 28 -28.80 12.53 -15.55
N ARG A 29 -29.08 13.25 -14.45
CA ARG A 29 -29.25 12.65 -13.12
C ARG A 29 -30.37 11.62 -13.09
N LYS A 30 -31.55 11.94 -13.65
CA LYS A 30 -32.67 11.00 -13.75
C LYS A 30 -32.32 9.75 -14.56
N ALA A 31 -31.52 9.88 -15.62
CA ALA A 31 -31.06 8.75 -16.41
C ALA A 31 -30.08 7.85 -15.61
N GLU A 32 -29.19 8.46 -14.84
CA GLU A 32 -28.28 7.75 -13.92
C GLU A 32 -29.06 7.04 -12.79
N GLU A 33 -30.02 7.72 -12.16
CA GLU A 33 -30.90 7.15 -11.13
C GLU A 33 -31.72 5.97 -11.67
N LYS A 34 -32.26 6.07 -12.89
CA LYS A 34 -32.95 4.94 -13.54
C LYS A 34 -32.03 3.75 -13.77
N ARG A 35 -30.77 3.99 -14.14
CA ARG A 35 -29.77 2.91 -14.31
C ARG A 35 -29.41 2.27 -12.97
N LEU A 36 -29.20 3.06 -11.92
CA LEU A 36 -28.91 2.55 -10.58
C LEU A 36 -30.12 1.81 -9.98
N SER A 37 -31.34 2.30 -10.24
CA SER A 37 -32.58 1.66 -9.81
C SER A 37 -32.77 0.27 -10.42
N ARG A 38 -32.33 0.05 -11.67
CA ARG A 38 -32.29 -1.30 -12.28
C ARG A 38 -31.37 -2.27 -11.54
N LEU A 39 -30.38 -1.76 -10.83
CA LEU A 39 -29.46 -2.50 -9.98
C LEU A 39 -29.90 -2.51 -8.50
N GLY A 40 -31.02 -1.87 -8.15
CA GLY A 40 -31.50 -1.75 -6.77
C GLY A 40 -30.70 -0.79 -5.90
N LEU A 41 -29.90 0.11 -6.50
CA LEU A 41 -29.02 1.03 -5.77
C LEU A 41 -29.50 2.48 -5.82
N ARG A 42 -29.23 3.24 -4.75
CA ARG A 42 -29.43 4.70 -4.69
C ARG A 42 -28.18 5.47 -5.12
N TYR A 43 -27.00 4.97 -4.74
CA TYR A 43 -25.71 5.57 -5.07
C TYR A 43 -24.69 4.47 -5.40
N ILE A 44 -23.59 4.87 -6.05
CA ILE A 44 -22.47 3.96 -6.30
C ILE A 44 -21.71 3.78 -4.99
N PRO A 45 -21.61 2.56 -4.44
CA PRO A 45 -20.87 2.30 -3.21
C PRO A 45 -19.40 2.64 -3.37
N SER A 46 -18.82 3.29 -2.35
CA SER A 46 -17.39 3.63 -2.33
C SER A 46 -16.54 2.44 -1.88
N ASN A 47 -17.05 1.64 -0.96
CA ASN A 47 -16.35 0.49 -0.40
C ASN A 47 -16.79 -0.81 -1.12
N PRO A 48 -15.85 -1.59 -1.68
CA PRO A 48 -16.19 -2.85 -2.33
C PRO A 48 -16.73 -3.92 -1.38
N LEU A 49 -16.41 -3.86 -0.08
CA LEU A 49 -16.82 -4.89 0.87
C LEU A 49 -18.33 -4.91 1.15
N GLU A 50 -19.00 -3.77 1.00
CA GLU A 50 -20.43 -3.60 1.24
C GLU A 50 -21.29 -4.25 0.16
N VAL A 51 -20.70 -4.56 -0.99
CA VAL A 51 -21.42 -5.07 -2.16
C VAL A 51 -21.29 -6.58 -2.25
N THR A 52 -22.43 -7.27 -2.34
CA THR A 52 -22.53 -8.71 -2.58
C THR A 52 -22.98 -9.04 -4.00
N ASP A 53 -23.73 -8.15 -4.65
CA ASP A 53 -24.21 -8.37 -6.01
C ASP A 53 -23.11 -8.21 -7.07
N VAL A 54 -22.92 -9.25 -7.87
CA VAL A 54 -21.99 -9.31 -9.00
C VAL A 54 -22.33 -8.25 -10.06
N LYS A 55 -23.63 -7.99 -10.33
CA LYS A 55 -24.04 -7.03 -11.36
C LYS A 55 -23.62 -5.61 -11.01
N VAL A 56 -23.77 -5.23 -9.74
CA VAL A 56 -23.30 -3.96 -9.20
C VAL A 56 -21.79 -3.84 -9.38
N ILE A 57 -21.03 -4.85 -8.96
CA ILE A 57 -19.56 -4.81 -9.05
C ILE A 57 -19.09 -4.67 -10.49
N LYS A 58 -19.70 -5.41 -11.43
CA LYS A 58 -19.43 -5.28 -12.87
C LYS A 58 -19.72 -3.87 -13.38
N PHE A 59 -20.82 -3.25 -12.93
CA PHE A 59 -21.16 -1.87 -13.29
C PHE A 59 -20.14 -0.86 -12.74
N VAL A 60 -19.73 -1.00 -11.48
CA VAL A 60 -18.71 -0.13 -10.87
C VAL A 60 -17.37 -0.28 -11.59
N LEU A 61 -16.95 -1.51 -11.87
CA LEU A 61 -15.73 -1.79 -12.65
C LEU A 61 -15.80 -1.17 -14.05
N PHE A 62 -16.95 -1.24 -14.73
CA PHE A 62 -17.15 -0.60 -16.02
C PHE A 62 -16.95 0.92 -15.93
N LYS A 63 -17.53 1.57 -14.91
CA LYS A 63 -17.38 3.00 -14.70
C LYS A 63 -15.93 3.40 -14.41
N ILE A 64 -15.24 2.67 -13.53
CA ILE A 64 -13.82 2.90 -13.22
C ILE A 64 -12.95 2.72 -14.47
N LYS A 65 -13.21 1.69 -15.29
CA LYS A 65 -12.49 1.48 -16.56
C LYS A 65 -12.72 2.62 -17.54
N GLN A 66 -13.94 3.16 -17.61
CA GLN A 66 -14.26 4.30 -18.44
C GLN A 66 -13.53 5.57 -17.98
N GLU A 67 -13.53 5.87 -16.68
CA GLU A 67 -12.82 7.00 -16.10
C GLU A 67 -11.30 6.86 -16.29
N LEU A 68 -10.75 5.65 -16.10
CA LEU A 68 -9.34 5.36 -16.34
C LEU A 68 -8.97 5.56 -17.82
N GLY A 69 -9.82 5.10 -18.75
CA GLY A 69 -9.63 5.31 -20.18
C GLY A 69 -9.61 6.80 -20.54
N ASN A 70 -10.50 7.60 -19.96
CA ASN A 70 -10.52 9.05 -20.16
C ASN A 70 -9.27 9.73 -19.58
N ALA A 71 -8.82 9.35 -18.38
CA ALA A 71 -7.61 9.89 -17.77
C ALA A 71 -6.36 9.54 -18.60
N ILE A 72 -6.26 8.31 -19.11
CA ILE A 72 -5.17 7.88 -19.99
C ILE A 72 -5.21 8.61 -21.33
N ALA A 73 -6.40 8.83 -21.91
CA ALA A 73 -6.54 9.61 -23.15
C ALA A 73 -6.02 11.04 -22.94
N MET A 74 -6.41 11.70 -21.85
CA MET A 74 -5.92 13.04 -21.51
C MET A 74 -4.41 13.10 -21.30
N LEU A 75 -3.79 12.05 -20.76
CA LEU A 75 -2.33 11.97 -20.60
C LEU A 75 -1.61 11.81 -21.94
N ARG A 76 -2.29 11.29 -22.97
CA ARG A 76 -1.74 11.15 -24.33
C ARG A 76 -1.95 12.40 -25.18
N ASP A 77 -2.83 13.30 -24.76
CA ASP A 77 -3.16 14.50 -25.52
C ASP A 77 -2.01 15.52 -25.44
N PRO A 78 -1.34 15.85 -26.57
CA PRO A 78 -0.19 16.75 -26.58
C PRO A 78 -0.54 18.18 -26.17
N SER A 79 -1.81 18.56 -26.27
CA SER A 79 -2.30 19.87 -25.83
C SER A 79 -2.27 20.05 -24.31
N VAL A 80 -2.38 18.97 -23.54
CA VAL A 80 -2.30 19.00 -22.06
C VAL A 80 -0.85 19.03 -21.60
N LEU A 81 0.07 18.57 -22.45
CA LEU A 81 1.51 18.50 -22.21
C LEU A 81 2.25 19.82 -22.55
N SER A 82 1.56 20.86 -23.01
CA SER A 82 2.21 22.12 -23.37
C SER A 82 2.78 22.83 -22.14
N ILE A 83 4.04 23.26 -22.26
CA ILE A 83 4.81 23.92 -21.19
C ILE A 83 4.16 25.25 -20.78
N GLU A 84 3.47 25.92 -21.72
CA GLU A 84 2.82 27.22 -21.54
C GLU A 84 1.64 27.18 -20.55
N CYS A 85 0.99 26.03 -20.37
CA CYS A 85 -0.20 25.88 -19.51
C CYS A 85 0.05 25.05 -18.24
N HIS A 86 1.27 25.10 -17.69
CA HIS A 86 1.66 24.27 -16.52
C HIS A 86 1.38 22.78 -16.75
N GLY A 87 1.58 22.32 -18.00
CA GLY A 87 1.19 20.98 -18.44
C GLY A 87 1.78 19.86 -17.58
N GLU A 88 2.98 20.06 -17.02
CA GLU A 88 3.60 19.11 -16.10
C GLU A 88 2.78 18.90 -14.82
N ILE A 89 2.26 19.96 -14.19
CA ILE A 89 1.44 19.85 -12.98
C ILE A 89 0.13 19.13 -13.29
N ALA A 90 -0.50 19.47 -14.42
CA ALA A 90 -1.72 18.80 -14.87
C ALA A 90 -1.50 17.32 -15.16
N VAL A 91 -0.36 16.97 -15.78
CA VAL A 91 0.04 15.59 -16.07
C VAL A 91 0.29 14.81 -14.78
N ARG A 92 1.00 15.39 -13.80
CA ARG A 92 1.19 14.75 -12.49
C ARG A 92 -0.14 14.50 -11.80
N ALA A 93 -1.02 15.50 -11.73
CA ALA A 93 -2.35 15.35 -11.14
C ALA A 93 -3.19 14.26 -11.85
N LYS A 94 -3.14 14.20 -13.19
CA LYS A 94 -3.84 13.17 -13.97
C LYS A 94 -3.22 11.78 -13.82
N ASN A 95 -1.90 11.70 -13.66
CA ASN A 95 -1.21 10.45 -13.35
C ASN A 95 -1.61 9.93 -11.96
N ASP A 96 -1.67 10.82 -10.97
CA ASP A 96 -2.15 10.47 -9.62
C ASP A 96 -3.60 10.00 -9.65
N GLU A 97 -4.47 10.68 -10.41
CA GLU A 97 -5.85 10.26 -10.64
C GLU A 97 -5.93 8.87 -11.28
N ALA A 98 -5.12 8.62 -12.32
CA ALA A 98 -5.03 7.30 -12.97
C ALA A 98 -4.56 6.21 -12.00
N ASN A 99 -3.55 6.49 -11.17
CA ASN A 99 -3.03 5.56 -10.16
C ASN A 99 -4.07 5.26 -9.07
N GLN A 100 -4.83 6.27 -8.64
CA GLN A 100 -5.96 6.10 -7.72
C GLN A 100 -7.05 5.22 -8.34
N LEU A 101 -7.40 5.44 -9.62
CA LEU A 101 -8.38 4.63 -10.35
C LEU A 101 -7.90 3.19 -10.55
N ILE A 102 -6.61 2.97 -10.84
CA ILE A 102 -6.01 1.63 -10.92
C ILE A 102 -6.11 0.91 -9.57
N SER A 103 -5.79 1.60 -8.48
CA SER A 103 -5.88 1.05 -7.12
C SER A 103 -7.33 0.68 -6.76
N LYS A 104 -8.28 1.57 -7.06
CA LYS A 104 -9.72 1.30 -6.90
C LYS A 104 -10.16 0.10 -7.74
N LYS A 105 -9.79 0.05 -9.02
CA LYS A 105 -10.07 -1.08 -9.91
C LYS A 105 -9.58 -2.40 -9.29
N LYS A 106 -8.32 -2.45 -8.84
CA LYS A 106 -7.75 -3.65 -8.20
C LYS A 106 -8.57 -4.08 -6.97
N MET A 107 -9.03 -3.15 -6.14
CA MET A 107 -9.88 -3.47 -4.99
C MET A 107 -11.23 -4.09 -5.40
N TRP A 108 -11.89 -3.52 -6.40
CA TRP A 108 -13.16 -4.04 -6.92
C TRP A 108 -13.01 -5.38 -7.64
N GLU A 109 -11.91 -5.60 -8.36
CA GLU A 109 -11.63 -6.88 -9.01
C GLU A 109 -11.33 -7.99 -7.99
N ARG A 110 -10.60 -7.68 -6.91
CA ARG A 110 -10.42 -8.62 -5.79
C ARG A 110 -11.76 -9.03 -5.20
N ARG A 111 -12.66 -8.07 -4.96
CA ARG A 111 -13.99 -8.36 -4.43
C ARG A 111 -14.81 -9.24 -5.38
N LEU A 112 -14.76 -8.94 -6.68
CA LEU A 112 -15.41 -9.77 -7.70
C LEU A 112 -14.89 -11.21 -7.68
N ALA A 113 -13.57 -11.39 -7.58
CA ALA A 113 -12.95 -12.70 -7.48
C ALA A 113 -13.41 -13.46 -6.22
N VAL A 114 -13.45 -12.78 -5.06
CA VAL A 114 -13.95 -13.36 -3.81
C VAL A 114 -15.39 -13.84 -3.93
N ILE A 115 -16.28 -13.04 -4.55
CA ILE A 115 -17.69 -13.44 -4.74
C ILE A 115 -17.82 -14.60 -5.73
N ASN A 116 -16.97 -14.65 -6.75
CA ASN A 116 -16.95 -15.75 -7.71
C ASN A 116 -16.22 -17.01 -7.19
N GLY A 117 -15.68 -16.98 -5.96
CA GLY A 117 -14.86 -18.07 -5.41
C GLY A 117 -13.52 -18.28 -6.11
N GLN A 118 -13.08 -17.32 -6.93
CA GLN A 118 -11.82 -17.37 -7.66
C GLN A 118 -10.69 -16.73 -6.85
N LYS A 119 -9.49 -17.30 -6.90
CA LYS A 119 -8.29 -16.66 -6.36
C LYS A 119 -7.94 -15.48 -7.28
N TYR A 120 -7.98 -14.25 -6.76
CA TYR A 120 -7.48 -13.10 -7.51
C TYR A 120 -5.96 -13.26 -7.68
N PRO A 121 -5.41 -13.22 -8.91
CA PRO A 121 -3.97 -13.22 -9.13
C PRO A 121 -3.45 -11.85 -8.67
N GLY A 122 -3.26 -11.70 -7.37
CA GLY A 122 -2.52 -10.56 -6.84
C GLY A 122 -1.10 -10.63 -7.42
N GLN A 123 -0.64 -9.54 -8.03
CA GLN A 123 0.80 -9.31 -8.16
C GLN A 123 1.37 -9.44 -6.75
N ARG A 124 2.02 -10.58 -6.46
CA ARG A 124 2.79 -10.73 -5.23
C ARG A 124 3.82 -9.62 -5.28
N CYS A 125 3.87 -8.77 -4.25
CA CYS A 125 4.95 -7.80 -4.12
C CYS A 125 6.25 -8.59 -4.08
N GLN A 126 6.94 -8.65 -5.21
CA GLN A 126 8.26 -9.26 -5.26
C GLN A 126 9.15 -8.37 -4.39
N LYS A 127 9.70 -8.95 -3.33
CA LYS A 127 10.72 -8.27 -2.53
C LYS A 127 11.90 -8.03 -3.46
N LEU A 128 12.10 -6.77 -3.83
CA LEU A 128 13.27 -6.34 -4.59
C LEU A 128 14.40 -6.15 -3.57
N PHE A 129 15.44 -6.97 -3.67
CA PHE A 129 16.63 -6.85 -2.84
C PHE A 129 17.63 -5.95 -3.56
N PHE A 130 18.16 -4.94 -2.87
CA PHE A 130 19.13 -3.98 -3.42
C PHE A 130 20.45 -4.01 -2.63
N GLY A 131 21.55 -3.66 -3.29
CA GLY A 131 22.87 -3.57 -2.66
C GLY A 131 23.35 -4.90 -2.08
N CYS A 132 23.89 -4.87 -0.86
CA CYS A 132 24.40 -6.07 -0.18
C CYS A 132 23.32 -7.14 0.07
N ALA A 133 22.04 -6.76 0.13
CA ALA A 133 20.94 -7.71 0.29
C ALA A 133 20.65 -8.52 -1.00
N ALA A 134 21.11 -8.06 -2.16
CA ALA A 134 21.01 -8.81 -3.41
C ALA A 134 21.93 -10.04 -3.45
N GLY A 135 22.97 -10.07 -2.61
CA GLY A 135 23.87 -11.21 -2.45
C GLY A 135 23.37 -12.29 -1.49
N LEU A 136 22.21 -12.09 -0.84
CA LEU A 136 21.65 -13.09 0.06
C LEU A 136 21.12 -14.31 -0.74
N PRO A 137 21.21 -15.53 -0.18
CA PRO A 137 20.74 -16.75 -0.84
C PRO A 137 19.27 -16.64 -1.28
N GLU A 138 18.42 -15.99 -0.49
CA GLU A 138 17.01 -15.75 -0.80
C GLU A 138 16.78 -14.85 -2.02
N ALA A 139 17.71 -13.94 -2.32
CA ALA A 139 17.65 -13.06 -3.47
C ALA A 139 18.11 -13.78 -4.75
N GLN A 140 19.16 -14.59 -4.64
CA GLN A 140 19.74 -15.37 -5.76
C GLN A 140 18.82 -16.50 -6.24
N GLN A 141 18.11 -17.18 -5.32
CA GLN A 141 17.15 -18.23 -5.69
C GLN A 141 15.96 -17.70 -6.50
N LYS A 142 15.63 -16.41 -6.37
CA LYS A 142 14.49 -15.80 -7.07
C LYS A 142 14.85 -15.26 -8.45
N THR A 143 16.07 -14.75 -8.65
CA THR A 143 16.53 -14.32 -9.98
C THR A 143 16.66 -15.51 -10.92
N GLN A 144 17.17 -16.65 -10.45
CA GLN A 144 17.26 -17.88 -11.25
C GLN A 144 15.90 -18.44 -11.72
N LYS A 145 14.82 -18.25 -10.94
CA LYS A 145 13.46 -18.67 -11.35
C LYS A 145 12.83 -17.76 -12.41
N LEU A 146 13.34 -16.54 -12.61
CA LEU A 146 12.74 -15.55 -13.50
C LEU A 146 13.32 -15.60 -14.94
N GLU A 147 14.48 -16.24 -15.13
CA GLU A 147 15.21 -16.26 -16.41
C GLU A 147 14.88 -17.44 -17.33
N THR A 148 13.92 -18.30 -16.97
CA THR A 148 13.46 -19.34 -17.91
C THR A 148 12.42 -18.75 -18.88
N PRO A 149 12.67 -18.76 -20.21
CA PRO A 149 11.70 -18.29 -21.18
C PRO A 149 10.68 -19.41 -21.41
N THR A 150 9.41 -19.19 -21.09
CA THR A 150 8.35 -20.14 -21.42
C THR A 150 7.41 -19.52 -22.43
N GLU A 151 7.68 -19.81 -23.70
CA GLU A 151 6.68 -19.77 -24.76
C GLU A 151 5.73 -20.98 -24.58
N ASN A 152 4.43 -20.70 -24.57
CA ASN A 152 3.28 -21.60 -24.76
C ASN A 152 2.81 -22.57 -23.64
N GLU A 153 1.51 -22.40 -23.34
CA GLU A 153 0.45 -23.37 -22.98
C GLU A 153 0.58 -24.39 -21.81
N VAL A 154 -0.38 -24.24 -20.87
CA VAL A 154 -1.27 -25.28 -20.31
C VAL A 154 -0.68 -26.31 -19.30
N VAL A 155 -1.13 -26.12 -18.05
CA VAL A 155 -1.45 -27.13 -17.00
C VAL A 155 -0.28 -27.88 -16.35
N ASN A 156 0.02 -27.58 -15.08
CA ASN A 156 -0.34 -28.49 -13.98
C ASN A 156 0.09 -27.99 -12.59
N ASP A 157 -0.85 -28.21 -11.67
CA ASP A 157 -0.72 -28.53 -10.26
C ASP A 157 0.68 -28.89 -9.73
N TRP A 158 1.27 -28.03 -8.90
CA TRP A 158 2.34 -28.39 -7.98
C TRP A 158 2.08 -27.71 -6.63
N GLU A 159 1.51 -28.49 -5.69
CA GLU A 159 1.79 -28.32 -4.27
C GLU A 159 3.31 -28.28 -4.09
N SER A 160 3.81 -27.20 -3.49
CA SER A 160 5.22 -27.07 -3.15
C SER A 160 5.30 -26.88 -1.64
N ASP A 161 5.23 -28.02 -0.94
CA ASP A 161 5.82 -28.17 0.39
C ASP A 161 7.33 -27.97 0.23
N SER A 162 7.82 -26.81 0.68
CA SER A 162 9.25 -26.53 0.68
C SER A 162 9.91 -27.29 1.82
N HIS A 163 10.31 -28.53 1.57
CA HIS A 163 11.34 -29.17 2.36
C HIS A 163 12.69 -28.51 2.01
N CYS A 164 13.33 -27.93 3.04
CA CYS A 164 14.70 -27.43 2.98
C CYS A 164 15.66 -28.55 2.56
N SER A 165 16.23 -28.45 1.37
CA SER A 165 17.45 -29.18 1.04
C SER A 165 18.66 -28.32 1.38
N ILE A 166 19.30 -28.64 2.49
CA ILE A 166 20.64 -28.15 2.83
C ILE A 166 21.62 -29.04 2.06
N SER A 167 22.26 -28.46 1.05
CA SER A 167 23.43 -29.03 0.39
C SER A 167 24.67 -28.50 1.10
N SER A 168 25.46 -29.38 1.72
CA SER A 168 26.85 -29.08 2.10
C SER A 168 27.69 -30.35 1.95
N GLU A 169 28.61 -30.32 0.99
CA GLU A 169 29.81 -31.15 1.01
C GLU A 169 30.83 -30.46 1.91
N GLU A 170 31.28 -31.13 2.97
CA GLU A 170 32.68 -31.52 3.20
C GLU A 170 32.86 -32.08 4.62
N GLU A 171 33.48 -33.26 4.64
CA GLU A 171 34.02 -34.12 5.70
C GLU A 171 34.11 -33.60 7.15
N ALA A 172 33.22 -34.15 7.98
CA ALA A 172 33.62 -34.94 9.15
C ALA A 172 32.50 -35.95 9.41
N THR A 173 32.80 -37.20 9.73
CA THR A 173 31.80 -38.24 10.06
C THR A 173 31.06 -37.89 11.35
N VAL A 174 30.07 -36.99 11.23
CA VAL A 174 29.14 -36.62 12.30
C VAL A 174 28.00 -37.63 12.25
N LYS A 175 27.76 -38.31 13.37
CA LYS A 175 26.70 -39.31 13.49
C LYS A 175 25.35 -38.63 13.18
N PRO A 176 24.45 -39.28 12.43
CA PRO A 176 23.16 -38.69 12.04
C PRO A 176 22.28 -38.27 13.24
N SER A 177 22.54 -38.81 14.44
CA SER A 177 21.89 -38.38 15.69
C SER A 177 22.27 -36.97 16.13
N ASP A 178 23.51 -36.53 15.87
CA ASP A 178 24.06 -35.30 16.42
C ASP A 178 23.62 -34.08 15.59
N LEU A 179 23.38 -34.27 14.29
CA LEU A 179 22.77 -33.26 13.40
C LEU A 179 21.31 -32.97 13.77
N TYR A 180 20.56 -33.99 14.21
CA TYR A 180 19.17 -33.81 14.63
C TYR A 180 19.08 -33.06 15.96
N ILE A 181 19.96 -33.40 16.92
CA ILE A 181 20.03 -32.72 18.21
C ILE A 181 20.46 -31.26 18.04
N SER A 182 21.43 -30.98 17.16
CA SER A 182 21.87 -29.60 16.89
C SER A 182 20.78 -28.77 16.21
N GLN A 183 19.99 -29.35 15.30
CA GLN A 183 18.83 -28.66 14.71
C GLN A 183 17.76 -28.35 15.76
N LEU A 184 17.48 -29.27 16.68
CA LEU A 184 16.55 -29.03 17.77
C LEU A 184 17.04 -27.93 18.70
N THR A 185 18.33 -27.91 19.06
CA THR A 185 18.87 -26.85 19.93
C THR A 185 18.85 -25.49 19.26
N VAL A 186 19.18 -25.41 17.97
CA VAL A 186 19.08 -24.16 17.17
C VAL A 186 17.63 -23.68 17.05
N GLN A 187 16.67 -24.57 16.80
CA GLN A 187 15.26 -24.19 16.76
C GLN A 187 14.73 -23.72 18.12
N THR A 188 15.15 -24.37 19.22
CA THR A 188 14.74 -23.94 20.56
C THR A 188 15.35 -22.59 20.94
N SER A 189 16.60 -22.31 20.56
CA SER A 189 17.24 -21.03 20.84
C SER A 189 16.65 -19.89 19.98
N GLU A 190 16.35 -20.14 18.70
CA GLU A 190 15.66 -19.15 17.86
C GLU A 190 14.24 -18.83 18.37
N ASN A 191 13.51 -19.85 18.83
CA ASN A 191 12.18 -19.65 19.40
C ASN A 191 12.23 -18.88 20.73
N ALA A 192 13.25 -19.12 21.56
CA ALA A 192 13.49 -18.37 22.78
C ALA A 192 13.82 -16.89 22.50
N LEU A 193 14.68 -16.61 21.51
CA LEU A 193 15.01 -15.24 21.08
C LEU A 193 13.79 -14.49 20.53
N ARG A 194 12.94 -15.15 19.74
CA ARG A 194 11.67 -14.55 19.26
C ARG A 194 10.70 -14.22 20.39
N ALA A 195 10.64 -15.06 21.42
CA ALA A 195 9.80 -14.78 22.59
C ALA A 195 10.30 -13.57 23.38
N GLU A 196 11.63 -13.44 23.55
CA GLU A 196 12.26 -12.31 24.23
C GLU A 196 12.08 -10.99 23.43
N GLU A 197 12.24 -11.04 22.10
CA GLU A 197 11.98 -9.89 21.21
C GLU A 197 10.51 -9.44 21.32
N MET A 198 9.56 -10.37 21.28
CA MET A 198 8.14 -10.06 21.41
C MET A 198 7.80 -9.50 22.80
N GLU A 199 8.44 -10.00 23.86
CA GLU A 199 8.23 -9.49 25.22
C GLU A 199 8.80 -8.07 25.39
N SER A 200 9.99 -7.81 24.85
CA SER A 200 10.60 -6.48 24.87
C SER A 200 9.81 -5.45 24.07
N GLU A 201 9.27 -5.83 22.90
CA GLU A 201 8.36 -4.99 22.11
C GLU A 201 7.09 -4.66 22.91
N ARG A 202 6.51 -5.66 23.59
CA ARG A 202 5.32 -5.48 24.41
C ARG A 202 5.58 -4.53 25.58
N LYS A 203 6.74 -4.64 26.24
CA LYS A 203 7.16 -3.72 27.32
C LYS A 203 7.30 -2.29 26.81
N LEU A 204 7.99 -2.08 25.69
CA LEU A 204 8.12 -0.76 25.06
C LEU A 204 6.76 -0.15 24.69
N ARG A 205 5.83 -0.95 24.17
CA ARG A 205 4.47 -0.47 23.86
C ARG A 205 3.70 -0.05 25.11
N MET A 206 3.84 -0.78 26.22
CA MET A 206 3.21 -0.43 27.48
C MET A 206 3.84 0.82 28.11
N GLU A 207 5.16 0.96 28.07
CA GLU A 207 5.88 2.17 28.51
C GLU A 207 5.46 3.41 27.71
N TYR A 208 5.34 3.29 26.38
CA TYR A 208 4.83 4.37 25.53
C TYR A 208 3.38 4.75 25.84
N PHE A 209 2.55 3.77 26.22
CA PHE A 209 1.16 4.02 26.59
C PHE A 209 1.03 4.67 27.97
N HIS A 210 1.85 4.27 28.95
CA HIS A 210 1.84 4.84 30.29
C HIS A 210 2.55 6.20 30.37
N GLY A 211 3.59 6.45 29.57
CA GLY A 211 4.30 7.73 29.53
C GLY A 211 3.53 8.90 28.91
N LYS A 212 2.40 8.64 28.23
CA LYS A 212 1.53 9.68 27.61
C LYS A 212 0.19 9.87 28.33
N CYS A 213 -0.07 9.17 29.43
CA CYS A 213 -1.39 9.13 30.05
C CYS A 213 -1.61 10.14 31.19
N GLU A 214 -0.66 11.03 31.50
CA GLU A 214 -0.85 12.09 32.51
C GLU A 214 -1.26 13.46 31.94
N GLU A 215 -1.23 13.67 30.62
CA GLU A 215 -1.64 14.95 30.02
C GLU A 215 -2.61 14.74 28.85
N SER A 216 -3.88 14.49 29.16
CA SER A 216 -4.95 14.65 28.16
C SER A 216 -6.20 15.31 28.75
N MET A 217 -6.02 16.57 29.19
CA MET A 217 -7.13 17.51 29.31
C MET A 217 -7.58 17.96 27.91
N LYS A 218 -8.70 17.39 27.47
CA LYS A 218 -9.76 17.97 26.62
C LYS A 218 -9.41 19.24 25.82
N ARG A 219 -9.55 19.21 24.49
CA ARG A 219 -10.23 20.26 23.68
C ARG A 219 -10.37 19.89 22.19
N PRO A 220 -11.26 20.59 21.44
CA PRO A 220 -11.95 20.05 20.29
C PRO A 220 -11.19 20.21 18.97
N ARG A 221 -11.72 19.45 18.02
CA ARG A 221 -11.33 19.24 16.62
C ARG A 221 -11.34 20.56 15.82
N GLU A 222 -10.17 21.12 15.55
CA GLU A 222 -9.92 22.03 14.44
C GLU A 222 -8.61 21.65 13.75
N GLU A 223 -8.60 21.85 12.44
CA GLU A 223 -7.58 21.46 11.48
C GLU A 223 -6.23 22.09 11.83
N ALA A 224 -5.30 21.30 12.37
CA ALA A 224 -3.93 21.74 12.61
C ALA A 224 -2.96 20.78 11.92
N ASN A 225 -2.17 21.33 11.00
CA ASN A 225 -0.98 20.69 10.45
C ASN A 225 -0.07 20.27 11.60
N PHE A 226 0.20 18.97 11.74
CA PHE A 226 1.17 18.47 12.70
C PHE A 226 2.60 18.72 12.17
N VAL A 227 3.08 19.95 12.32
CA VAL A 227 4.52 20.19 12.40
C VAL A 227 4.85 20.10 13.89
N VAL A 228 5.34 18.93 14.31
CA VAL A 228 6.00 18.82 15.61
C VAL A 228 7.36 19.47 15.42
N ASP A 229 7.51 20.72 15.85
CA ASP A 229 8.82 21.35 16.00
C ASP A 229 9.57 20.58 17.10
N VAL A 230 10.26 19.52 16.68
CA VAL A 230 11.26 18.88 17.52
C VAL A 230 12.43 19.84 17.57
N VAL A 231 12.54 20.57 18.68
CA VAL A 231 13.74 21.35 18.99
C VAL A 231 14.89 20.37 19.15
N LEU A 232 15.62 20.14 18.05
CA LEU A 232 16.83 19.33 18.05
C LEU A 232 17.87 20.04 18.93
N PRO A 233 18.45 19.35 19.94
CA PRO A 233 19.54 19.89 20.73
C PRO A 233 20.67 20.35 19.81
N SER A 234 21.33 21.44 20.18
CA SER A 234 22.48 21.94 19.42
C SER A 234 23.56 20.85 19.30
N GLU A 235 24.33 20.87 18.21
CA GLU A 235 25.38 19.87 17.96
C GLU A 235 26.39 19.80 19.12
N GLU A 236 26.64 20.92 19.78
CA GLU A 236 27.51 21.01 20.95
C GLU A 236 26.94 20.26 22.16
N GLU A 237 25.64 20.33 22.40
CA GLU A 237 24.97 19.59 23.48
C GLU A 237 24.98 18.09 23.22
N LEU A 238 24.80 17.67 21.97
CA LEU A 238 24.90 16.27 21.57
C LEU A 238 26.32 15.74 21.77
N ARG A 239 27.34 16.51 21.38
CA ARG A 239 28.74 16.14 21.62
C ARG A 239 29.04 16.00 23.10
N LYS A 240 28.61 16.95 23.93
CA LYS A 240 28.78 16.87 25.40
C LYS A 240 28.12 15.62 25.98
N LYS A 241 26.86 15.35 25.63
CA LYS A 241 26.14 14.14 26.07
C LYS A 241 26.84 12.84 25.63
N LEU A 242 27.40 12.79 24.42
CA LEU A 242 28.18 11.64 23.94
C LEU A 242 29.49 11.46 24.73
N PHE A 243 30.17 12.54 25.10
CA PHE A 243 31.36 12.44 25.93
C PHE A 243 31.04 11.98 27.36
N ASP A 244 29.98 12.50 27.96
CA ASP A 244 29.57 12.15 29.32
C ASP A 244 29.14 10.68 29.42
N THR A 245 28.38 10.19 28.44
CA THR A 245 27.98 8.77 28.37
C THR A 245 29.17 7.84 28.18
N LYS A 246 30.14 8.21 27.32
CA LYS A 246 31.40 7.46 27.18
C LYS A 246 32.21 7.46 28.47
N LYS A 247 32.29 8.60 29.16
CA LYS A 247 32.99 8.74 30.43
C LYS A 247 32.34 7.88 31.52
N GLN A 248 31.00 7.86 31.60
CA GLN A 248 30.25 7.03 32.54
C GLN A 248 30.50 5.54 32.29
N ARG A 249 30.40 5.07 31.04
CA ARG A 249 30.68 3.67 30.68
C ARG A 249 32.13 3.26 31.01
N LEU A 250 33.09 4.16 30.79
CA LEU A 250 34.48 3.92 31.18
C LEU A 250 34.64 3.84 32.70
N MET A 251 33.98 4.72 33.45
CA MET A 251 34.01 4.67 34.92
C MET A 251 33.33 3.41 35.47
N GLU A 252 32.22 2.98 34.89
CA GLU A 252 31.57 1.70 35.21
C GLU A 252 32.51 0.53 34.94
N ARG A 253 33.17 0.51 33.78
CA ARG A 253 34.14 -0.53 33.43
C ARG A 253 35.35 -0.55 34.36
N ILE A 254 35.84 0.60 34.80
CA ILE A 254 36.93 0.69 35.79
C ILE A 254 36.45 0.17 37.15
N LYS A 255 35.23 0.52 37.58
CA LYS A 255 34.65 0.00 38.83
C LYS A 255 34.54 -1.51 38.82
N THR A 256 34.03 -2.10 37.72
CA THR A 256 33.94 -3.56 37.56
C THR A 256 35.29 -4.28 37.47
N LEU A 257 36.38 -3.55 37.23
CA LEU A 257 37.74 -4.10 37.18
C LEU A 257 38.50 -3.93 38.51
N ASN A 258 37.99 -3.10 39.43
CA ASN A 258 38.55 -2.84 40.75
C ASN A 258 37.78 -3.56 41.87
N GLU A 259 36.69 -4.25 41.54
CA GLU A 259 36.00 -5.28 42.36
C GLU A 259 36.51 -6.67 41.95
#